data_AF-A0A9E4EYA0-F1
#
_entry.id   AF-A0A9E4EYA0-F1
#
_cell.length_a   1.000
_cell.length_b   1.000
_cell.length_c   1.000
_cell.angle_alpha   90.00
_cell.angle_beta   90.00
_cell.angle_gamma   90.00
#
_symmetry.space_group_name_H-M   'P 1'
#
loop_
_entity.id
_entity.type
_entity.pdbx_description
1 polymer ?
#
loop_
_entity_poly.entity_id
_entity_poly.type
_entity_poly.pdbx_seq_one_letter_code
_entity_poly.pdbx_strand_id
1 'polypeptide(L)'
;MAKTSWERVNDKVHVWPYLTRLEFMCAIIITIFLVVWSIVIDAPLEEPANPSVTPNPSKAPWYFLGLQELLVYFDPWMAGVVLPTLIIVGLMAIPFIDVNPKGNGYYTFHER
;
A
#
# COMPACT_ATOMS: atom_id res chain seq x y z
N MET A 1 -29.74 5.68 11.58
CA MET A 1 -30.53 4.47 11.88
C MET A 1 -29.85 3.31 11.15
N ALA A 2 -29.34 2.30 11.85
CA ALA A 2 -28.58 1.22 11.21
C ALA A 2 -29.52 0.38 10.33
N LYS A 3 -29.20 0.23 9.03
CA LYS A 3 -29.99 -0.60 8.10
C LYS A 3 -30.04 -2.04 8.60
N THR A 4 -31.23 -2.63 8.59
CA THR A 4 -31.44 -4.04 8.95
C THR A 4 -30.66 -4.96 8.00
N SER A 5 -30.33 -6.19 8.43
CA SER A 5 -29.55 -7.13 7.61
C SER A 5 -30.19 -7.41 6.24
N TRP A 6 -31.52 -7.40 6.17
CA TRP A 6 -32.29 -7.62 4.95
C TRP A 6 -32.21 -6.43 3.98
N GLU A 7 -32.21 -5.19 4.48
CA GLU A 7 -32.02 -3.99 3.66
C GLU A 7 -30.61 -3.94 3.05
N ARG A 8 -29.58 -4.37 3.79
CA ARG A 8 -28.19 -4.43 3.29
C ARG A 8 -27.97 -5.44 2.18
N VAL A 9 -28.78 -6.50 2.09
CA VAL A 9 -28.71 -7.47 0.99
C VAL A 9 -29.36 -6.90 -0.26
N ASN A 10 -30.41 -6.10 -0.09
CA ASN A 10 -31.15 -5.50 -1.20
C ASN A 10 -30.36 -4.39 -1.94
N ASP A 11 -29.42 -3.74 -1.26
CA ASP A 11 -28.52 -2.72 -1.85
C ASP A 11 -27.28 -3.30 -2.57
N LYS A 12 -27.11 -4.64 -2.61
CA LYS A 12 -25.93 -5.26 -3.23
C LYS A 12 -26.15 -5.48 -4.72
N VAL A 13 -25.19 -5.04 -5.52
CA VAL A 13 -25.12 -5.33 -6.96
C VAL A 13 -24.27 -6.57 -7.22
N HIS A 14 -24.60 -7.30 -8.28
CA HIS A 14 -23.78 -8.43 -8.71
C HIS A 14 -22.38 -7.96 -9.16
N VAL A 15 -21.35 -8.71 -8.77
CA VAL A 15 -19.95 -8.43 -9.15
C VAL A 15 -19.79 -8.40 -10.66
N TRP A 16 -20.36 -9.41 -11.33
CA TRP A 16 -20.49 -9.44 -12.78
C TRP A 16 -21.86 -8.88 -13.20
N PRO A 17 -21.95 -7.95 -14.17
CA PRO A 17 -20.87 -7.33 -14.94
C PRO A 17 -20.37 -5.99 -14.36
N TYR A 18 -20.94 -5.51 -13.25
CA TYR A 18 -20.78 -4.12 -12.82
C TYR A 18 -19.37 -3.81 -12.28
N LEU A 19 -18.90 -4.55 -11.27
CA LEU A 19 -17.58 -4.34 -10.67
C LEU A 19 -16.48 -4.74 -11.64
N THR A 20 -16.59 -5.92 -12.26
CA THR A 20 -15.56 -6.45 -13.16
C THR A 20 -15.33 -5.56 -14.38
N ARG A 21 -16.36 -4.92 -14.94
CA ARG A 21 -16.19 -3.96 -16.04
C ARG A 21 -15.37 -2.74 -15.62
N LEU A 22 -15.63 -2.21 -14.44
CA LEU A 22 -14.92 -1.04 -13.93
C LEU A 22 -13.44 -1.38 -13.64
N GLU A 23 -13.20 -2.50 -12.96
CA GLU A 23 -11.83 -2.99 -12.68
C GLU A 23 -11.06 -3.23 -13.98
N PHE A 24 -11.68 -3.83 -14.99
CA PHE A 24 -11.06 -4.06 -16.30
C PHE A 24 -10.72 -2.75 -17.03
N MET A 25 -11.61 -1.75 -16.97
CA MET A 25 -11.32 -0.42 -17.52
C MET A 25 -10.15 0.26 -16.80
N CYS A 26 -10.13 0.24 -15.46
CA CYS A 26 -9.01 0.76 -14.68
C CYS A 26 -7.71 0.05 -15.01
N ALA A 27 -7.73 -1.28 -15.14
CA ALA A 27 -6.56 -2.08 -15.50
C ALA A 27 -6.01 -1.70 -16.88
N ILE A 28 -6.88 -1.51 -17.88
CA ILE A 28 -6.46 -1.04 -19.22
C ILE A 28 -5.82 0.35 -19.13
N ILE A 29 -6.45 1.29 -18.42
CA ILE A 29 -5.93 2.66 -18.29
C ILE A 29 -4.54 2.65 -17.61
N ILE A 30 -4.39 1.93 -16.50
CA ILE A 30 -3.12 1.82 -15.79
C ILE A 30 -2.06 1.14 -16.67
N THR A 31 -2.44 0.11 -17.42
CA THR A 31 -1.51 -0.59 -18.33
C THR A 31 -1.01 0.35 -19.43
N ILE A 32 -1.92 1.09 -20.08
CA ILE A 32 -1.54 2.08 -21.11
C ILE A 32 -0.62 3.14 -20.50
N PHE A 33 -0.96 3.65 -19.32
CA PHE A 33 -0.13 4.62 -18.61
C PHE A 33 1.29 4.08 -18.35
N LEU A 34 1.42 2.86 -17.80
CA LEU A 34 2.72 2.26 -17.51
C LEU A 34 3.53 1.96 -18.79
N VAL A 35 2.88 1.55 -19.88
CA VAL A 35 3.55 1.31 -21.17
C VAL A 35 4.07 2.62 -21.75
N VAL A 36 3.25 3.68 -21.78
CA VAL A 36 3.68 5.00 -22.25
C VAL A 36 4.83 5.52 -21.38
N TRP A 37 4.73 5.40 -20.06
CA TRP A 37 5.78 5.81 -19.13
C TRP A 37 7.09 5.06 -19.38
N SER A 38 7.02 3.74 -19.63
CA SER A 38 8.19 2.91 -19.92
C SER A 38 8.88 3.22 -21.24
N ILE A 39 8.17 3.81 -22.22
CA ILE A 39 8.76 4.22 -23.50
C ILE A 39 9.36 5.62 -23.41
N VAL A 40 8.74 6.51 -22.63
CA VAL A 40 9.15 7.91 -22.53
C VAL A 40 10.34 8.10 -21.58
N ILE A 41 10.45 7.27 -20.54
CA ILE A 41 11.50 7.37 -19.52
C ILE A 41 12.35 6.11 -19.55
N ASP A 42 13.61 6.27 -19.96
CA ASP A 42 14.60 5.19 -19.89
C ASP A 42 14.82 4.79 -18.43
N ALA A 43 14.95 3.47 -18.21
CA ALA A 43 15.29 2.94 -16.91
C ALA A 43 16.73 3.36 -16.56
N PRO A 44 16.97 4.01 -15.41
CA PRO A 44 18.32 4.29 -14.93
C PRO A 44 18.93 2.97 -14.42
N LEU A 45 19.50 2.18 -15.33
CA LEU A 45 20.20 0.94 -15.01
C LEU A 45 21.65 1.26 -14.62
N GLU A 46 22.10 0.74 -13.47
CA GLU A 46 23.49 0.81 -13.04
C GLU A 46 24.36 -0.25 -13.74
N GLU A 47 25.68 -0.15 -13.59
CA GLU A 47 26.63 -1.14 -14.11
C GLU A 47 26.37 -2.55 -13.51
N PRO A 48 26.76 -3.64 -14.19
CA PRO A 48 26.67 -4.98 -13.65
C PRO A 48 27.33 -5.10 -12.27
N ALA A 49 26.68 -5.80 -11.35
CA ALA A 49 27.10 -5.88 -9.96
C ALA A 49 28.54 -6.40 -9.81
N ASN A 50 29.39 -5.63 -9.11
CA ASN A 50 30.76 -5.99 -8.77
C ASN A 50 30.91 -6.14 -7.25
N PRO A 51 31.12 -7.34 -6.70
CA PRO A 51 31.28 -7.55 -5.25
C PRO A 51 32.47 -6.81 -4.63
N SER A 52 33.47 -6.44 -5.43
CA SER A 52 34.69 -5.76 -4.97
C SER A 52 34.53 -4.24 -4.86
N VAL A 53 33.42 -3.67 -5.35
CA VAL A 53 33.17 -2.22 -5.36
C VAL A 53 31.78 -1.95 -4.79
N THR A 54 31.70 -1.22 -3.69
CA THR A 54 30.41 -0.73 -3.17
C THR A 54 30.09 0.61 -3.81
N PRO A 55 28.98 0.73 -4.58
CA PRO A 55 28.61 2.00 -5.21
C PRO A 55 28.24 3.05 -4.16
N ASN A 56 28.76 4.27 -4.34
CA ASN A 56 28.38 5.45 -3.56
C ASN A 56 27.82 6.49 -4.54
N PRO A 57 26.49 6.75 -4.57
CA PRO A 57 25.52 6.52 -3.51
C PRO A 57 24.65 5.26 -3.71
N SER A 58 24.63 4.36 -2.72
CA SER A 58 23.69 3.24 -2.66
C SER A 58 22.33 3.73 -2.17
N LYS A 59 21.46 4.16 -3.09
CA LYS A 59 20.06 4.52 -2.79
C LYS A 59 19.16 3.36 -3.18
N ALA A 60 18.41 2.83 -2.22
CA ALA A 60 17.42 1.81 -2.50
C ALA A 60 16.14 2.42 -3.13
N PRO A 61 15.23 1.59 -3.68
CA PRO A 61 14.04 2.06 -4.37
C PRO A 61 13.18 3.04 -3.54
N TRP A 62 12.43 3.90 -4.23
CA TRP A 62 11.67 5.00 -3.63
C TRP A 62 10.64 4.57 -2.58
N TYR A 63 10.04 3.38 -2.72
CA TYR A 63 9.10 2.84 -1.73
C TYR A 63 9.79 2.42 -0.42
N PHE A 64 11.12 2.32 -0.42
CA PHE A 64 11.95 2.15 0.78
C PHE A 64 12.66 3.44 1.21
N LEU A 65 12.41 4.58 0.56
CA LEU A 65 13.11 5.83 0.88
C LEU A 65 12.94 6.21 2.35
N GLY A 66 11.73 6.14 2.90
CA GLY A 66 11.48 6.45 4.30
C GLY A 66 12.21 5.50 5.27
N LEU A 67 12.33 4.22 4.93
CA LEU A 67 13.09 3.26 5.73
C LEU A 67 14.60 3.54 5.65
N GLN A 68 15.11 3.90 4.46
CA GLN A 68 16.51 4.27 4.29
C GLN A 68 16.87 5.54 5.06
N GLU A 69 16.02 6.56 5.03
CA GLU A 69 16.24 7.78 5.81
C GLU A 69 16.29 7.46 7.31
N LEU A 70 15.40 6.60 7.81
CA LEU A 70 15.45 6.16 9.21
C LEU A 70 16.75 5.42 9.56
N LEU A 71 17.27 4.57 8.67
CA LEU A 71 18.55 3.87 8.89
C LEU A 71 19.78 4.80 8.87
N VAL A 72 19.68 5.98 8.24
CA VAL A 72 20.75 6.99 8.27
C VAL A 72 20.78 7.72 9.62
N TYR A 73 19.63 7.96 10.23
CA TYR A 73 19.52 8.77 11.46
C TYR A 73 19.40 7.97 12.75
N PHE A 74 18.98 6.70 12.69
CA PHE A 74 18.75 5.84 13.86
C PHE A 74 19.59 4.57 13.82
N ASP A 75 19.72 3.92 15.00
CA ASP A 75 20.37 2.62 15.09
C ASP A 75 19.67 1.57 14.19
N PRO A 76 20.42 0.76 13.41
CA PRO A 76 19.85 -0.21 12.49
C PRO A 76 18.88 -1.20 13.12
N TRP A 77 19.07 -1.55 14.39
CA TRP A 77 18.15 -2.44 15.11
C TRP A 77 16.78 -1.78 15.33
N MET A 78 16.79 -0.50 15.71
CA MET A 78 15.57 0.25 15.99
C MET A 78 14.78 0.56 14.72
N ALA A 79 15.46 1.04 13.67
CA ALA A 79 14.82 1.38 12.40
C ALA A 79 14.47 0.15 11.54
N GLY A 80 15.32 -0.89 11.56
CA GLY A 80 15.15 -2.08 10.72
C GLY A 80 14.30 -3.19 11.33
N VAL A 81 14.28 -3.34 12.66
CA VAL A 81 13.58 -4.45 13.33
C VAL A 81 12.42 -3.93 14.19
N VAL A 82 12.70 -3.03 15.13
CA VAL A 82 11.71 -2.62 16.13
C VAL A 82 10.54 -1.85 15.50
N LEU A 83 10.82 -0.85 14.66
CA LEU A 83 9.77 -0.02 14.05
C LEU A 83 8.86 -0.82 13.09
N PRO A 84 9.36 -1.64 12.14
CA PRO A 84 8.49 -2.45 11.29
C PRO A 84 7.65 -3.45 12.11
N THR A 85 8.25 -4.07 13.13
CA THR A 85 7.53 -4.97 14.03
C THR A 85 6.40 -4.26 14.76
N LEU A 86 6.65 -3.04 15.26
CA LEU A 86 5.63 -2.23 15.93
C LEU A 86 4.50 -1.83 14.97
N ILE A 87 4.80 -1.50 13.71
CA ILE A 87 3.77 -1.19 12.71
C ILE A 87 2.89 -2.43 12.48
N ILE A 88 3.48 -3.61 12.28
CA ILE A 88 2.72 -4.85 12.04
C ILE A 88 1.85 -5.18 13.26
N VAL A 89 2.40 -5.14 14.47
CA VAL A 89 1.65 -5.38 15.71
C VAL A 89 0.55 -4.34 15.91
N GLY A 90 0.82 -3.07 15.59
CA GLY A 90 -0.16 -1.99 15.61
C GLY A 90 -1.32 -2.24 14.65
N LEU A 91 -1.02 -2.67 13.41
CA LEU A 91 -2.04 -3.03 12.41
C LEU A 91 -2.87 -4.24 12.86
N MET A 92 -2.24 -5.25 13.50
CA MET A 92 -2.96 -6.39 14.09
C MET A 92 -3.82 -5.98 15.29
N ALA A 93 -3.44 -4.93 16.02
CA ALA A 93 -4.18 -4.42 17.16
C ALA A 93 -5.43 -3.59 16.76
N ILE A 94 -5.49 -3.07 15.53
CA ILE A 94 -6.63 -2.26 15.03
C ILE A 94 -8.00 -2.89 15.32
N PRO A 95 -8.29 -4.16 14.95
CA PRO A 95 -9.60 -4.76 15.20
C PRO A 95 -9.94 -4.93 16.69
N PHE A 96 -8.96 -4.86 17.59
CA PHE A 96 -9.17 -4.97 19.05
C PHE A 96 -9.33 -3.60 19.72
N ILE A 97 -8.81 -2.54 19.12
CA ILE A 97 -8.93 -1.16 19.62
C ILE A 97 -10.21 -0.52 19.09
N ASP A 98 -10.54 -0.75 17.82
CA ASP A 98 -11.77 -0.24 17.18
C ASP A 98 -12.79 -1.38 17.03
N VAL A 99 -13.57 -1.59 18.10
CA VAL A 99 -14.63 -2.61 18.17
C VAL A 99 -15.98 -2.11 17.66
N ASN A 100 -16.04 -0.89 17.10
CA ASN A 100 -17.30 -0.24 16.79
C ASN A 100 -17.90 -0.78 15.47
N PRO A 101 -19.09 -1.42 15.49
CA PRO A 101 -19.68 -2.02 14.30
C PRO A 101 -20.20 -0.99 13.28
N LYS A 102 -20.25 0.31 13.62
CA LYS A 102 -20.80 1.36 12.76
C LYS A 102 -19.80 1.88 11.72
N GLY A 103 -18.49 1.85 12.01
CA GLY A 103 -17.43 2.32 11.11
C GLY A 103 -16.95 1.29 10.08
N ASN A 104 -17.62 0.16 9.93
CA ASN A 104 -17.13 -0.93 9.09
C ASN A 104 -17.36 -0.65 7.59
N GLY A 105 -16.28 -0.49 6.83
CA GLY A 105 -16.28 -0.33 5.37
C GLY A 105 -16.22 1.10 4.85
N TYR A 106 -16.27 2.12 5.72
CA TYR A 106 -16.10 3.54 5.34
C TYR A 106 -15.34 4.30 6.42
N TYR A 107 -14.44 5.21 6.03
CA TYR A 107 -13.60 5.94 6.97
C TYR A 107 -14.39 7.10 7.62
N THR A 108 -14.86 6.92 8.86
CA THR A 108 -15.53 7.96 9.66
C THR A 108 -14.72 8.28 10.93
N PHE A 109 -14.54 9.57 11.26
CA PHE A 109 -13.88 10.00 12.51
C PHE A 109 -14.83 10.07 13.71
N HIS A 110 -16.11 10.31 13.47
CA HIS A 110 -17.13 10.50 14.50
C HIS A 110 -17.70 9.19 15.08
N GLU A 111 -17.48 8.08 14.40
CA GLU A 111 -18.11 6.78 14.69
C GLU A 111 -17.07 5.71 15.10
N ARG A 112 -15.90 6.13 15.60
CA ARG A 112 -14.90 5.24 16.22
C ARG A 112 -15.16 5.16 17.70
#